data_AF-A0A3A0ECU8-F1
#
_entry.id   AF-A0A3A0ECU8-F1
#
_cell.length_a   1.000
_cell.length_b   1.000
_cell.length_c   1.000
_cell.angle_alpha   90.00
_cell.angle_beta   90.00
_cell.angle_gamma   90.00
#
_symmetry.space_group_name_H-M   'P 1'
#
loop_
_entity.id
_entity.type
_entity.pdbx_description
1 polymer ?
#
loop_
_entity_poly.entity_id
_entity_poly.type
_entity_poly.pdbx_seq_one_letter_code
_entity_poly.pdbx_strand_id
1 'polypeptide(L)'
;MNRGGGGSWSLRLGRCLGVEIRLHLHFPLLALAALLLASLPPQAAVPQLPVRSVLAALAILLASVALHEAVRALVARRVGGRTYLVVLGPTGGWVQPHLPADPPAHLVTALAGPVTYLAILVSAACALAASGEHNFLELFSPFQPVFLDTQSYLHFAAQLTVWINTWLLMVNLLPIQPCDGAEVLRSVLWPLVGRASAATAAAHIAYGAAAVTAMLAVVLQQQMVNDVLPAWFPLAVLSVLLLYGGNRASRQRYYDAGIDIDHWQSDDDQWLGAEWLDDDRTAVLVEHLQEKQQDALDRKRREREDREDARVDDILARMNEVGFDQLSDEERAVLKRASRRYRQRQQHRSGGA
;
A
#
# COMPACT_ATOMS: atom_id res chain seq x y z
N MET A 1 9.58 -27.23 -2.13
CA MET A 1 8.54 -27.00 -1.10
C MET A 1 9.20 -26.55 0.20
N ASN A 2 9.09 -25.27 0.57
CA ASN A 2 8.94 -24.70 1.93
C ASN A 2 9.05 -23.17 1.79
N ARG A 3 7.91 -22.46 1.63
CA ARG A 3 7.88 -20.98 1.63
C ARG A 3 7.18 -20.50 2.90
N GLY A 4 7.87 -20.64 4.03
CA GLY A 4 7.47 -20.11 5.34
C GLY A 4 7.70 -18.60 5.49
N GLY A 5 7.41 -17.81 4.45
CA GLY A 5 7.75 -16.38 4.39
C GLY A 5 6.58 -15.43 4.61
N GLY A 6 5.55 -15.80 5.38
CA GLY A 6 4.49 -14.86 5.75
C GLY A 6 4.53 -14.60 7.25
N GLY A 7 4.77 -13.35 7.61
CA GLY A 7 5.17 -12.88 8.94
C GLY A 7 4.49 -13.55 10.14
N SER A 8 5.28 -13.70 11.20
CA SER A 8 5.07 -14.42 12.46
C SER A 8 3.82 -14.06 13.27
N TRP A 9 2.94 -13.19 12.75
CA TRP A 9 1.80 -12.61 13.46
C TRP A 9 0.50 -12.68 12.63
N SER A 10 0.34 -13.72 11.82
CA SER A 10 -0.87 -13.94 11.00
C SER A 10 -1.31 -15.40 11.01
N LEU A 11 -2.62 -15.63 11.17
CA LEU A 11 -3.26 -16.95 11.11
C LEU A 11 -3.71 -17.24 9.69
N ARG A 12 -3.41 -18.42 9.14
CA ARG A 12 -3.90 -18.84 7.83
C ARG A 12 -5.39 -19.20 7.93
N LEU A 13 -6.22 -18.53 7.13
CA LEU A 13 -7.65 -18.86 7.01
C LEU A 13 -7.91 -19.85 5.87
N GLY A 14 -7.16 -19.73 4.77
CA GLY A 14 -7.31 -20.62 3.62
C GLY A 14 -6.74 -20.04 2.33
N ARG A 15 -7.17 -20.58 1.19
CA ARG A 15 -6.83 -20.09 -0.14
C ARG A 15 -8.09 -19.95 -0.98
N CYS A 16 -8.27 -18.79 -1.62
CA CYS A 16 -9.40 -18.52 -2.52
C CYS A 16 -8.86 -18.01 -3.86
N LEU A 17 -9.28 -18.60 -4.99
CA LEU A 17 -8.88 -18.18 -6.35
C LEU A 17 -7.35 -18.01 -6.53
N GLY A 18 -6.57 -18.92 -5.93
CA GLY A 18 -5.11 -18.89 -5.95
C GLY A 18 -4.45 -17.92 -4.96
N VAL A 19 -5.22 -17.12 -4.23
CA VAL A 19 -4.76 -16.12 -3.26
C VAL A 19 -4.80 -16.70 -1.85
N GLU A 20 -3.68 -16.66 -1.13
CA GLU A 20 -3.65 -17.05 0.29
C GLU A 20 -4.32 -15.97 1.15
N ILE A 21 -5.28 -16.36 1.98
CA ILE A 21 -5.98 -15.45 2.90
C ILE A 21 -5.50 -15.73 4.32
N ARG A 22 -5.05 -14.68 4.99
CA ARG A 22 -4.63 -14.71 6.39
C ARG A 22 -5.34 -13.65 7.21
N LEU A 23 -5.47 -13.90 8.50
CA LEU A 23 -5.97 -12.95 9.49
C LEU A 23 -4.80 -12.43 10.33
N HIS A 24 -4.60 -11.11 10.37
CA HIS A 24 -3.58 -10.51 11.22
C HIS A 24 -3.97 -10.63 12.71
N LEU A 25 -3.01 -10.82 13.62
CA LEU A 25 -3.28 -10.97 15.07
C LEU A 25 -4.03 -9.76 15.67
N HIS A 26 -3.92 -8.58 15.06
CA HIS A 26 -4.65 -7.39 15.49
C HIS A 26 -6.17 -7.59 15.46
N PHE A 27 -6.69 -8.42 14.57
CA PHE A 27 -8.12 -8.69 14.48
C PHE A 27 -8.66 -9.48 15.68
N PRO A 28 -8.14 -10.69 16.01
CA PRO A 28 -8.60 -11.42 17.20
C PRO A 28 -8.26 -10.69 18.51
N LEU A 29 -7.18 -9.89 18.55
CA LEU A 29 -6.90 -9.05 19.72
C LEU A 29 -7.96 -7.95 19.91
N LEU A 30 -8.37 -7.29 18.83
CA LEU A 30 -9.48 -6.32 18.84
C LEU A 30 -10.79 -7.01 19.26
N ALA A 31 -11.08 -8.18 18.71
CA ALA A 31 -12.27 -8.95 19.06
C ALA A 31 -12.30 -9.32 20.55
N LEU A 32 -11.17 -9.81 21.08
CA LEU A 32 -11.04 -10.13 22.50
C LEU A 32 -11.20 -8.88 23.38
N ALA A 33 -10.53 -7.78 23.04
CA ALA A 33 -10.65 -6.52 23.78
C ALA A 33 -12.11 -6.01 23.79
N ALA A 34 -12.79 -6.02 22.65
CA ALA A 34 -14.18 -5.60 22.53
C ALA A 34 -15.14 -6.47 23.36
N LEU A 35 -14.94 -7.80 23.36
CA LEU A 35 -15.73 -8.73 24.17
C LEU A 35 -15.47 -8.57 25.67
N LEU A 36 -14.21 -8.36 26.06
CA LEU A 36 -13.86 -8.10 27.46
C LEU A 36 -14.52 -6.80 27.95
N LEU A 37 -14.47 -5.72 27.16
CA LEU A 37 -15.13 -4.46 27.51
C LEU A 37 -16.65 -4.61 27.64
N ALA A 38 -17.27 -5.40 26.76
CA ALA A 38 -18.71 -5.69 26.84
C ALA A 38 -19.10 -6.51 28.08
N SER A 39 -18.15 -7.28 28.64
CA SER A 39 -18.37 -8.08 29.84
C SER A 39 -18.20 -7.30 31.16
N LEU A 40 -17.67 -6.08 31.11
CA LEU A 40 -17.50 -5.25 32.28
C LEU A 40 -18.87 -4.73 32.79
N PRO A 41 -19.02 -4.53 34.12
CA PRO A 41 -20.22 -3.94 34.67
C PRO A 41 -20.41 -2.51 34.12
N PRO A 42 -21.67 -2.07 33.91
CA PRO A 42 -21.93 -0.73 33.40
C PRO A 42 -21.36 0.31 34.37
N GLN A 43 -20.60 1.25 33.82
CA GLN A 43 -20.08 2.40 34.56
C GLN A 43 -20.83 3.65 34.12
N ALA A 44 -20.87 4.68 34.98
CA ALA A 44 -21.71 5.86 34.76
C ALA A 44 -21.50 6.57 33.40
N ALA A 45 -20.34 6.40 32.76
CA ALA A 45 -20.00 7.01 31.48
C ALA A 45 -20.12 6.08 30.24
N VAL A 46 -20.24 4.76 30.42
CA VAL A 46 -20.23 3.79 29.30
C VAL A 46 -21.42 2.82 29.43
N PRO A 47 -22.44 2.94 28.56
CA PRO A 47 -23.56 1.99 28.53
C PRO A 47 -23.07 0.57 28.30
N GLN A 48 -23.72 -0.42 28.92
CA GLN A 48 -23.40 -1.81 28.65
C GLN A 48 -23.79 -2.18 27.21
N LEU A 49 -22.80 -2.56 26.40
CA LEU A 49 -23.02 -3.05 25.05
C LEU A 49 -23.36 -4.54 25.13
N PRO A 50 -24.54 -4.97 24.65
CA PRO A 50 -24.91 -6.39 24.70
C PRO A 50 -23.95 -7.20 23.80
N VAL A 51 -23.46 -8.35 24.28
CA VAL A 51 -22.48 -9.18 23.55
C VAL A 51 -22.89 -9.45 22.09
N ARG A 52 -24.19 -9.64 21.84
CA ARG A 52 -24.74 -9.81 20.48
C ARG A 52 -24.44 -8.64 19.54
N SER A 53 -24.47 -7.39 20.00
CA SER A 53 -24.18 -6.23 19.15
C SER A 53 -22.69 -6.14 18.84
N VAL A 54 -21.83 -6.50 19.80
CA VAL A 54 -20.38 -6.59 19.59
C VAL A 54 -20.02 -7.66 18.58
N LEU A 55 -20.62 -8.85 18.67
CA LEU A 55 -20.43 -9.91 17.68
C LEU A 55 -20.91 -9.49 16.28
N ALA A 56 -22.07 -8.82 16.19
CA ALA A 56 -22.58 -8.29 14.93
C ALA A 56 -21.62 -7.24 14.34
N ALA A 57 -21.12 -6.31 15.16
CA ALA A 57 -20.15 -5.30 14.74
C ALA A 57 -18.84 -5.93 14.24
N LEU A 58 -18.29 -6.93 14.95
CA LEU A 58 -17.08 -7.64 14.53
C LEU A 58 -17.29 -8.41 13.22
N ALA A 59 -18.45 -9.04 13.04
CA ALA A 59 -18.80 -9.73 11.80
C ALA A 59 -18.92 -8.76 10.62
N ILE A 60 -19.61 -7.63 10.80
CA ILE A 60 -19.74 -6.58 9.78
C ILE A 60 -18.36 -5.98 9.44
N LEU A 61 -17.53 -5.72 10.45
CA LEU A 61 -16.16 -5.23 10.26
C LEU A 61 -15.34 -6.22 9.42
N LEU A 62 -15.35 -7.50 9.78
CA LEU A 62 -14.62 -8.54 9.04
C LEU A 62 -15.11 -8.64 7.59
N ALA A 63 -16.44 -8.65 7.39
CA ALA A 63 -17.04 -8.74 6.07
C ALA A 63 -16.71 -7.51 5.20
N SER A 64 -16.75 -6.31 5.78
CA SER A 64 -16.44 -5.05 5.08
C SER A 64 -14.96 -5.01 4.65
N VAL A 65 -14.04 -5.38 5.55
CA VAL A 65 -12.61 -5.44 5.22
C VAL A 65 -12.31 -6.56 4.20
N ALA A 66 -12.96 -7.72 4.32
CA ALA A 66 -12.78 -8.80 3.37
C ALA A 66 -13.26 -8.39 1.96
N LEU A 67 -14.40 -7.71 1.86
CA LEU A 67 -14.93 -7.21 0.60
C LEU A 67 -14.01 -6.12 0.01
N HIS A 68 -13.53 -5.19 0.84
CA HIS A 68 -12.54 -4.19 0.45
C HIS A 68 -11.31 -4.84 -0.18
N GLU A 69 -10.71 -5.84 0.47
CA GLU A 69 -9.51 -6.51 -0.05
C GLU A 69 -9.80 -7.36 -1.29
N ALA A 70 -11.00 -7.94 -1.39
CA ALA A 70 -11.42 -8.67 -2.58
C ALA A 70 -11.56 -7.73 -3.78
N VAL A 71 -12.21 -6.57 -3.62
CA VAL A 71 -12.33 -5.55 -4.66
C VAL A 71 -10.96 -4.99 -5.04
N ARG A 72 -10.10 -4.71 -4.06
CA ARG A 72 -8.73 -4.26 -4.30
C ARG A 72 -7.92 -5.27 -5.10
N ALA A 73 -7.99 -6.55 -4.75
CA ALA A 73 -7.33 -7.61 -5.50
C ALA A 73 -7.89 -7.78 -6.92
N LEU A 74 -9.20 -7.58 -7.10
CA LEU A 74 -9.83 -7.58 -8.43
C LEU A 74 -9.33 -6.41 -9.28
N VAL A 75 -9.32 -5.19 -8.72
CA VAL A 75 -8.83 -4.00 -9.42
C VAL A 75 -7.34 -4.13 -9.74
N ALA A 76 -6.53 -4.64 -8.81
CA ALA A 76 -5.12 -4.92 -9.04
C ALA A 76 -4.91 -5.84 -10.25
N ARG A 77 -5.73 -6.89 -10.41
CA ARG A 77 -5.68 -7.77 -11.59
C ARG A 77 -6.07 -7.05 -12.88
N ARG A 78 -7.07 -6.16 -12.83
CA ARG A 78 -7.54 -5.39 -14.00
C ARG A 78 -6.51 -4.39 -14.53
N VAL A 79 -5.63 -3.88 -13.66
CA VAL A 79 -4.54 -2.98 -14.05
C VAL A 79 -3.23 -3.72 -14.38
N GLY A 80 -3.27 -5.05 -14.60
CA GLY A 80 -2.09 -5.85 -14.93
C GLY A 80 -1.25 -6.32 -13.74
N GLY A 81 -1.71 -6.07 -12.51
CA GLY A 81 -1.07 -6.52 -11.28
C GLY A 81 -1.44 -7.93 -10.84
N ARG A 82 -0.82 -8.40 -9.76
CA ARG A 82 -1.03 -9.73 -9.17
C ARG A 82 -1.09 -9.66 -7.64
N THR A 83 -2.04 -10.39 -7.06
CA THR A 83 -2.20 -10.52 -5.61
C THR A 83 -2.04 -11.99 -5.22
N TYR A 84 -1.01 -12.32 -4.45
CA TYR A 84 -0.74 -13.70 -4.02
C TYR A 84 -1.14 -13.97 -2.56
N LEU A 85 -1.19 -12.91 -1.75
CA LEU A 85 -1.46 -12.97 -0.31
C LEU A 85 -2.30 -11.76 0.09
N VAL A 86 -3.40 -12.03 0.79
CA VAL A 86 -4.24 -11.03 1.45
C VAL A 86 -4.16 -11.27 2.95
N VAL A 87 -3.83 -10.22 3.70
CA VAL A 87 -3.77 -10.27 5.17
C VAL A 87 -4.81 -9.30 5.72
N LEU A 88 -5.91 -9.84 6.23
CA LEU A 88 -7.02 -9.08 6.79
C LEU A 88 -6.63 -8.53 8.17
N GLY A 89 -6.63 -7.21 8.31
CA GLY A 89 -6.50 -6.49 9.58
C GLY A 89 -7.77 -5.69 9.89
N PRO A 90 -7.89 -5.09 11.09
CA PRO A 90 -9.09 -4.36 11.48
C PRO A 90 -9.37 -3.11 10.62
N THR A 91 -8.36 -2.52 9.98
CA THR A 91 -8.50 -1.31 9.16
C THR A 91 -8.43 -1.56 7.65
N GLY A 92 -8.16 -2.80 7.21
CA GLY A 92 -7.83 -3.11 5.81
C GLY A 92 -6.73 -4.15 5.67
N GLY A 93 -6.22 -4.31 4.45
CA GLY A 93 -5.14 -5.23 4.10
C GLY A 93 -3.75 -4.73 4.50
N TRP A 94 -2.96 -5.64 5.07
CA TRP A 94 -1.59 -5.33 5.51
C TRP A 94 -0.52 -5.71 4.48
N VAL A 95 -0.93 -6.18 3.31
CA VAL A 95 -0.03 -6.56 2.20
C VAL A 95 -0.46 -5.81 0.97
N GLN A 96 0.50 -5.22 0.25
CA GLN A 96 0.20 -4.54 -1.00
C GLN A 96 0.20 -5.54 -2.16
N PRO A 97 -0.73 -5.41 -3.11
CA PRO A 97 -0.67 -6.17 -4.35
C PRO A 97 0.59 -5.78 -5.14
N HIS A 98 1.08 -6.70 -5.97
CA HIS A 98 2.15 -6.40 -6.90
C HIS A 98 1.52 -5.69 -8.11
N LEU A 99 1.93 -4.46 -8.37
CA LEU A 99 1.38 -3.61 -9.44
C LEU A 99 2.48 -3.26 -10.43
N PRO A 100 2.15 -2.96 -11.70
CA PRO A 100 3.12 -2.43 -12.64
C PRO A 100 3.65 -1.07 -12.15
N ALA A 101 4.80 -0.65 -12.68
CA ALA A 101 5.50 0.57 -12.24
C ALA A 101 4.88 1.86 -12.79
N ASP A 102 3.54 1.96 -12.80
CA ASP A 102 2.79 3.09 -13.31
C ASP A 102 1.97 3.78 -12.19
N PRO A 103 2.11 5.10 -11.99
CA PRO A 103 1.36 5.82 -10.96
C PRO A 103 -0.17 5.66 -11.05
N PRO A 104 -0.80 5.62 -12.25
CA PRO A 104 -2.24 5.42 -12.36
C PRO A 104 -2.73 4.07 -11.82
N ALA A 105 -2.06 2.94 -12.08
CA ALA A 105 -2.46 1.64 -11.51
C ALA A 105 -2.44 1.66 -9.99
N HIS A 106 -1.41 2.26 -9.40
CA HIS A 106 -1.31 2.44 -7.96
C HIS A 106 -2.44 3.31 -7.41
N LEU A 107 -2.76 4.43 -8.07
CA LEU A 107 -3.84 5.32 -7.67
C LEU A 107 -5.22 4.64 -7.72
N VAL A 108 -5.54 3.97 -8.84
CA VAL A 108 -6.83 3.30 -9.04
C VAL A 108 -6.98 2.13 -8.06
N THR A 109 -5.92 1.35 -7.84
CA THR A 109 -5.94 0.25 -6.86
C THR A 109 -6.03 0.76 -5.43
N ALA A 110 -5.44 1.92 -5.10
CA ALA A 110 -5.55 2.54 -3.79
C ALA A 110 -6.96 3.08 -3.53
N LEU A 111 -7.59 3.71 -4.52
CA LEU A 111 -8.96 4.23 -4.42
C LEU A 111 -10.03 3.13 -4.35
N ALA A 112 -9.75 1.94 -4.89
CA ALA A 112 -10.67 0.80 -4.85
C ALA A 112 -11.15 0.48 -3.42
N GLY A 113 -10.26 0.65 -2.43
CA GLY A 113 -10.55 0.40 -1.04
C GLY A 113 -11.60 1.36 -0.45
N PRO A 114 -11.33 2.68 -0.39
CA PRO A 114 -12.30 3.70 0.02
C PRO A 114 -13.62 3.62 -0.76
N VAL A 115 -13.57 3.41 -2.07
CA VAL A 115 -14.78 3.27 -2.90
C VAL A 115 -15.63 2.07 -2.46
N THR A 116 -15.01 0.97 -2.04
CA THR A 116 -15.74 -0.20 -1.53
C THR A 116 -16.49 0.13 -0.23
N TYR A 117 -15.84 0.79 0.72
CA TYR A 117 -16.52 1.22 1.95
C TYR A 117 -17.65 2.21 1.69
N LEU A 118 -17.43 3.16 0.77
CA LEU A 118 -18.46 4.10 0.34
C LEU A 118 -19.65 3.37 -0.29
N ALA A 119 -19.41 2.36 -1.14
CA ALA A 119 -20.47 1.58 -1.78
C ALA A 119 -21.29 0.79 -0.74
N ILE A 120 -20.63 0.13 0.21
CA ILE A 120 -21.29 -0.60 1.31
C ILE A 120 -22.13 0.38 2.14
N LEU A 121 -21.55 1.50 2.55
CA LEU A 121 -22.19 2.55 3.32
C LEU A 121 -23.45 3.10 2.64
N VAL A 122 -23.32 3.51 1.37
CA VAL A 122 -24.43 4.06 0.60
C VAL A 122 -25.53 3.02 0.39
N SER A 123 -25.16 1.77 0.10
CA SER A 123 -26.16 0.70 -0.07
C SER A 123 -26.96 0.44 1.22
N ALA A 124 -26.30 0.44 2.38
CA ALA A 124 -26.95 0.27 3.67
C ALA A 124 -27.83 1.48 4.04
N ALA A 125 -27.35 2.71 3.78
CA ALA A 125 -28.13 3.93 3.99
C ALA A 125 -29.38 3.97 3.08
N CYS A 126 -29.26 3.58 1.81
CA CYS A 126 -30.39 3.46 0.90
C CYS A 126 -31.39 2.41 1.37
N ALA A 127 -30.93 1.28 1.89
CA ALA A 127 -31.80 0.25 2.45
C ALA A 127 -32.61 0.76 3.67
N LEU A 128 -31.98 1.52 4.56
CA LEU A 128 -32.64 2.18 5.70
C LEU A 128 -33.65 3.24 5.24
N ALA A 129 -33.28 4.04 4.24
CA ALA A 129 -34.18 5.04 3.66
C ALA A 129 -35.42 4.39 3.03
N ALA A 130 -35.24 3.28 2.33
CA ALA A 130 -36.32 2.52 1.70
C ALA A 130 -37.23 1.82 2.72
N SER A 131 -36.73 1.49 3.92
CA SER A 131 -37.54 0.96 5.02
C SER A 131 -38.29 2.02 5.82
N GLY A 132 -38.23 3.30 5.41
CA GLY A 132 -38.94 4.41 6.04
C GLY A 132 -38.17 5.12 7.16
N GLU A 133 -36.90 4.78 7.39
CA GLU A 133 -36.06 5.54 8.31
C GLU A 133 -35.44 6.74 7.58
N HIS A 134 -35.73 7.95 8.05
CA HIS A 134 -35.22 9.19 7.44
C HIS A 134 -34.21 9.94 8.32
N ASN A 135 -34.07 9.54 9.58
CA ASN A 135 -33.17 10.16 10.56
C ASN A 135 -31.85 9.39 10.74
N PHE A 136 -31.33 8.77 9.67
CA PHE A 136 -30.08 8.02 9.72
C PHE A 136 -28.83 8.91 9.54
N LEU A 137 -29.00 10.22 9.33
CA LEU A 137 -27.88 11.15 9.18
C LEU A 137 -27.01 11.24 10.44
N GLU A 138 -27.59 11.02 11.61
CA GLU A 138 -26.86 11.02 12.88
C GLU A 138 -25.93 9.81 13.02
N LEU A 139 -26.11 8.76 12.22
CA LEU A 139 -25.22 7.59 12.17
C LEU A 139 -23.88 7.89 11.51
N PHE A 140 -23.77 8.96 10.71
CA PHE A 140 -22.49 9.38 10.14
C PHE A 140 -21.58 10.06 11.16
N SER A 141 -22.07 10.37 12.36
CA SER A 141 -21.26 10.91 13.45
C SER A 141 -20.27 9.83 13.96
N PRO A 142 -18.96 10.01 13.76
CA PRO A 142 -17.99 8.99 14.13
C PRO A 142 -17.89 8.82 15.65
N PHE A 143 -17.92 9.92 16.40
CA PHE A 143 -17.64 9.93 17.84
C PHE A 143 -18.89 9.81 18.72
N GLN A 144 -20.05 10.21 18.19
CA GLN A 144 -21.32 10.17 18.92
C GLN A 144 -22.44 9.70 17.97
N PRO A 145 -22.43 8.43 17.56
CA PRO A 145 -23.51 7.89 16.75
C PRO A 145 -24.78 7.79 17.58
N VAL A 146 -25.91 8.22 17.02
CA VAL A 146 -27.24 7.99 17.59
C VAL A 146 -27.86 6.82 16.86
N PHE A 147 -27.88 5.65 17.51
CA PHE A 147 -28.59 4.48 17.01
C PHE A 147 -30.08 4.61 17.31
N LEU A 148 -30.91 4.40 16.30
CA LEU A 148 -32.36 4.43 16.47
C LEU A 148 -32.80 3.12 17.13
N ASP A 149 -33.63 3.23 18.18
CA ASP A 149 -34.15 2.05 18.87
C ASP A 149 -35.03 1.24 17.91
N THR A 150 -34.58 0.02 17.61
CA THR A 150 -35.21 -0.83 16.61
C THR A 150 -35.33 -2.25 17.12
N GLN A 151 -36.52 -2.81 16.93
CA GLN A 151 -36.83 -4.21 17.30
C GLN A 151 -36.34 -5.19 16.23
N SER A 152 -35.99 -4.70 15.03
CA SER A 152 -35.53 -5.52 13.91
C SER A 152 -34.01 -5.65 13.92
N TYR A 153 -33.52 -6.88 14.04
CA TYR A 153 -32.08 -7.17 13.93
C TYR A 153 -31.48 -6.72 12.60
N LEU A 154 -32.25 -6.76 11.50
CA LEU A 154 -31.78 -6.34 10.18
C LEU A 154 -31.57 -4.82 10.12
N HIS A 155 -32.50 -4.04 10.68
CA HIS A 155 -32.34 -2.59 10.76
C HIS A 155 -31.14 -2.22 11.62
N PHE A 156 -30.98 -2.85 12.79
CA PHE A 156 -29.82 -2.61 13.65
C PHE A 156 -28.50 -2.95 12.94
N ALA A 157 -28.44 -4.08 12.22
CA ALA A 157 -27.26 -4.46 11.44
C ALA A 157 -26.97 -3.47 10.30
N ALA A 158 -27.99 -2.92 9.65
CA ALA A 158 -27.82 -1.89 8.63
C ALA A 158 -27.29 -0.57 9.24
N GLN A 159 -27.80 -0.15 10.40
CA GLN A 159 -27.28 1.02 11.13
C GLN A 159 -25.81 0.83 11.54
N LEU A 160 -25.46 -0.35 12.06
CA LEU A 160 -24.06 -0.71 12.36
C LEU A 160 -23.19 -0.70 11.10
N THR A 161 -23.71 -1.19 9.98
CA THR A 161 -23.00 -1.21 8.69
C THR A 161 -22.67 0.20 8.22
N VAL A 162 -23.63 1.13 8.34
CA VAL A 162 -23.43 2.56 8.04
C VAL A 162 -22.33 3.14 8.93
N TRP A 163 -22.43 2.98 10.25
CA TRP A 163 -21.46 3.57 11.17
C TRP A 163 -20.04 3.00 11.00
N ILE A 164 -19.91 1.67 10.91
CA ILE A 164 -18.62 0.99 10.73
C ILE A 164 -17.97 1.38 9.40
N ASN A 165 -18.72 1.38 8.30
CA ASN A 165 -18.16 1.72 6.99
C ASN A 165 -17.85 3.22 6.86
N THR A 166 -18.55 4.09 7.58
CA THR A 166 -18.18 5.51 7.70
C THR A 166 -16.81 5.64 8.36
N TRP A 167 -16.59 4.96 9.49
CA TRP A 167 -15.28 4.93 10.16
C TRP A 167 -14.18 4.35 9.29
N LEU A 168 -14.43 3.21 8.63
CA LEU A 168 -13.46 2.58 7.74
C LEU A 168 -13.09 3.48 6.56
N LEU A 169 -14.08 4.15 5.95
CA LEU A 169 -13.87 5.13 4.89
C LEU A 169 -13.02 6.30 5.37
N MET A 170 -13.38 6.91 6.50
CA MET A 170 -12.64 8.05 7.07
C MET A 170 -11.19 7.69 7.35
N VAL A 171 -10.95 6.56 8.03
CA VAL A 171 -9.59 6.10 8.34
C VAL A 171 -8.82 5.80 7.06
N ASN A 172 -9.43 5.13 6.08
CA ASN A 172 -8.75 4.78 4.84
C ASN A 172 -8.51 5.96 3.89
N LEU A 173 -9.18 7.09 4.07
CA LEU A 173 -8.87 8.33 3.36
C LEU A 173 -7.74 9.15 3.99
N LEU A 174 -7.31 8.81 5.22
CA LEU A 174 -6.19 9.50 5.86
C LEU A 174 -4.91 9.28 5.04
N PRO A 175 -4.15 10.35 4.72
CA PRO A 175 -2.91 10.26 3.95
C PRO A 175 -1.73 9.77 4.81
N ILE A 176 -1.95 8.73 5.61
CA ILE A 176 -1.03 8.27 6.66
C ILE A 176 -0.95 6.75 6.61
N GLN A 177 0.26 6.19 6.55
CA GLN A 177 0.45 4.74 6.55
C GLN A 177 -0.04 4.18 7.91
N PRO A 178 -0.78 3.04 7.96
CA PRO A 178 -1.01 2.04 6.91
C PRO A 178 -2.26 2.22 6.04
N CYS A 179 -2.95 3.35 6.10
CA CYS A 179 -4.19 3.58 5.38
C CYS A 179 -4.01 3.71 3.87
N ASP A 180 -5.07 3.44 3.12
CA ASP A 180 -5.06 3.53 1.64
C ASP A 180 -4.77 4.94 1.13
N GLY A 181 -5.19 5.97 1.87
CA GLY A 181 -4.94 7.37 1.55
C GLY A 181 -3.45 7.70 1.47
N ALA A 182 -2.58 6.97 2.17
CA ALA A 182 -1.13 7.11 2.02
C ALA A 182 -0.66 6.69 0.63
N GLU A 183 -1.23 5.62 0.09
CA GLU A 183 -0.92 5.12 -1.25
C GLU A 183 -1.53 6.02 -2.32
N VAL A 184 -2.73 6.58 -2.09
CA VAL A 184 -3.31 7.63 -2.94
C VAL A 184 -2.38 8.84 -3.00
N LEU A 185 -1.96 9.37 -1.84
CA LEU A 185 -1.03 10.49 -1.77
C LEU A 185 0.29 10.17 -2.48
N ARG A 186 0.86 8.98 -2.23
CA ARG A 186 2.10 8.54 -2.87
C ARG A 186 1.98 8.49 -4.39
N SER A 187 0.88 7.94 -4.90
CA SER A 187 0.64 7.79 -6.34
C SER A 187 0.46 9.14 -7.03
N VAL A 188 -0.16 10.11 -6.35
CA VAL A 188 -0.31 11.49 -6.82
C VAL A 188 1.02 12.25 -6.79
N LEU A 189 1.83 12.05 -5.75
CA LEU A 189 3.14 12.71 -5.62
C LEU A 189 4.21 12.12 -6.55
N TRP A 190 4.13 10.83 -6.86
CA TRP A 190 5.12 10.13 -7.70
C TRP A 190 5.45 10.88 -9.00
N PRO A 191 4.51 11.24 -9.88
CA PRO A 191 4.85 11.95 -11.13
C PRO A 191 5.51 13.31 -10.92
N LEU A 192 5.35 13.93 -9.75
CA LEU A 192 5.89 15.26 -9.44
C LEU A 192 7.31 15.21 -8.85
N VAL A 193 7.56 14.28 -7.94
CA VAL A 193 8.81 14.24 -7.15
C VAL A 193 9.64 12.96 -7.34
N GLY A 194 9.15 12.00 -8.12
CA GLY A 194 9.73 10.67 -8.28
C GLY A 194 9.28 9.68 -7.21
N ARG A 195 9.42 8.38 -7.51
CA ARG A 195 8.92 7.26 -6.68
C ARG A 195 9.49 7.26 -5.26
N ALA A 196 10.80 7.39 -5.15
CA ALA A 196 11.53 7.37 -3.88
C ALA A 196 11.17 8.58 -2.99
N SER A 197 11.03 9.77 -3.58
CA SER A 197 10.64 10.99 -2.86
C SER A 197 9.18 10.93 -2.41
N ALA A 198 8.28 10.36 -3.22
CA ALA A 198 6.88 10.17 -2.83
C ALA A 198 6.74 9.19 -1.67
N ALA A 199 7.43 8.06 -1.71
CA ALA A 199 7.54 7.14 -0.57
C ALA A 199 8.20 7.83 0.65
N THR A 200 9.06 8.81 0.40
CA THR A 200 9.70 9.60 1.45
C THR A 200 8.74 10.49 2.19
N ALA A 201 7.95 11.27 1.45
CA ALA A 201 6.91 12.11 1.99
C ALA A 201 5.90 11.29 2.81
N ALA A 202 5.41 10.17 2.27
CA ALA A 202 4.43 9.32 2.97
C ALA A 202 4.95 8.80 4.32
N ALA A 203 6.22 8.37 4.38
CA ALA A 203 6.82 7.91 5.64
C ALA A 203 7.01 9.06 6.65
N HIS A 204 7.42 10.25 6.21
CA HIS A 204 7.55 11.41 7.12
C HIS A 204 6.20 11.86 7.69
N ILE A 205 5.14 11.82 6.88
CA ILE A 205 3.78 12.11 7.34
C ILE A 205 3.37 11.10 8.43
N ALA A 206 3.65 9.81 8.21
CA ALA A 206 3.41 8.77 9.21
C ALA A 206 4.19 8.99 10.52
N TYR A 207 5.48 9.35 10.45
CA TYR A 207 6.28 9.65 11.63
C TYR A 207 5.80 10.90 12.37
N GLY A 208 5.44 11.96 11.65
CA GLY A 208 4.87 13.17 12.23
C GLY A 208 3.56 12.88 12.96
N ALA A 209 2.65 12.13 12.34
CA ALA A 209 1.39 11.72 12.96
C ALA A 209 1.61 10.81 14.18
N ALA A 210 2.58 9.89 14.11
CA ALA A 210 2.97 9.04 15.25
C ALA A 210 3.51 9.88 16.42
N ALA A 211 4.33 10.89 16.15
CA ALA A 211 4.87 11.78 17.18
C ALA A 211 3.78 12.63 17.85
N VAL A 212 2.86 13.20 17.07
CA VAL A 212 1.72 13.99 17.59
C VAL A 212 0.83 13.12 18.47
N THR A 213 0.47 11.92 18.01
CA THR A 213 -0.37 10.99 18.79
C THR A 213 0.33 10.50 20.06
N ALA A 214 1.64 10.25 20.03
CA ALA A 214 2.43 9.93 21.21
C ALA A 214 2.45 11.09 22.21
N MET A 215 2.69 12.31 21.74
CA MET A 215 2.69 13.50 22.59
C MET A 215 1.32 13.69 23.26
N LEU A 216 0.24 13.52 22.50
CA LEU A 216 -1.12 13.61 23.02
C LEU A 216 -1.40 12.52 24.07
N ALA A 217 -0.93 11.29 23.85
CA ALA A 217 -1.03 10.21 24.82
C ALA A 217 -0.35 10.58 26.15
N VAL A 218 0.86 11.16 26.10
CA VAL A 218 1.61 11.58 27.30
C VAL A 218 0.92 12.74 28.01
N VAL A 219 0.43 13.75 27.27
CA VAL A 219 -0.26 14.90 27.88
C VAL A 219 -1.57 14.50 28.55
N LEU A 220 -2.34 13.60 27.93
CA LEU A 220 -3.63 13.15 28.43
C LEU A 220 -3.52 12.04 29.49
N GLN A 221 -2.33 11.51 29.76
CA GLN A 221 -2.15 10.37 30.65
C GLN A 221 -2.66 10.62 32.08
N GLN A 222 -2.59 11.87 32.56
CA GLN A 222 -3.00 12.24 33.92
C GLN A 222 -4.45 12.74 34.01
N GLN A 223 -5.10 13.04 32.89
CA GLN A 223 -6.45 13.64 32.90
C GLN A 223 -7.58 12.60 32.96
N MET A 224 -7.31 11.33 32.61
CA MET A 224 -8.33 10.27 32.46
C MET A 224 -7.88 8.95 33.11
N VAL A 225 -7.31 9.01 34.32
CA VAL A 225 -6.78 7.83 35.03
C VAL A 225 -7.91 6.91 35.54
N ASN A 226 -9.11 7.46 35.73
CA ASN A 226 -10.24 6.75 36.35
C ASN A 226 -11.21 6.10 35.34
N ASP A 227 -10.98 6.26 34.04
CA ASP A 227 -11.82 5.63 33.01
C ASP A 227 -11.43 4.16 32.81
N VAL A 228 -12.42 3.34 32.43
CA VAL A 228 -12.25 1.89 32.12
C VAL A 228 -11.12 1.64 31.14
N LEU A 229 -11.01 2.52 30.15
CA LEU A 229 -9.93 2.59 29.19
C LEU A 229 -9.37 4.00 29.23
N PRO A 230 -8.20 4.20 29.85
CA PRO A 230 -7.55 5.50 29.86
C PRO A 230 -7.30 5.98 28.43
N ALA A 231 -7.66 7.22 28.11
CA ALA A 231 -7.55 7.78 26.75
C ALA A 231 -6.13 7.73 26.16
N TRP A 232 -5.10 7.70 27.02
CA TRP A 232 -3.71 7.56 26.58
C TRP A 232 -3.43 6.20 25.91
N PHE A 233 -4.12 5.14 26.31
CA PHE A 233 -3.86 3.78 25.83
C PHE A 233 -4.17 3.61 24.33
N PRO A 234 -5.38 3.93 23.81
CA PRO A 234 -5.65 3.84 22.38
C PRO A 234 -4.78 4.81 21.56
N LEU A 235 -4.44 5.99 22.11
CA LEU A 235 -3.52 6.93 21.45
C LEU A 235 -2.10 6.37 21.35
N ALA A 236 -1.60 5.69 22.39
CA ALA A 236 -0.30 5.03 22.38
C ALA A 236 -0.27 3.87 21.38
N VAL A 237 -1.33 3.03 21.36
CA VAL A 237 -1.48 1.95 20.37
C VAL A 237 -1.50 2.52 18.95
N LEU A 238 -2.28 3.58 18.72
CA LEU A 238 -2.33 4.26 17.42
C LEU A 238 -0.94 4.79 17.02
N SER A 239 -0.23 5.45 17.92
CA SER A 239 1.12 5.95 17.66
C SER A 239 2.08 4.83 17.23
N VAL A 240 2.06 3.68 17.92
CA VAL A 240 2.87 2.51 17.55
C VAL A 240 2.49 1.97 16.18
N LEU A 241 1.20 1.89 15.86
CA LEU A 241 0.72 1.44 14.55
C LEU A 241 1.16 2.39 13.42
N LEU A 242 1.08 3.71 13.65
CA LEU A 242 1.54 4.72 12.70
C LEU A 242 3.06 4.68 12.50
N LEU A 243 3.83 4.46 13.57
CA LEU A 243 5.27 4.29 13.50
C LEU A 243 5.65 3.03 12.71
N TYR A 244 4.96 1.91 12.96
CA TYR A 244 5.11 0.70 12.18
C TYR A 244 4.78 0.93 10.70
N GLY A 245 3.71 1.68 10.42
CA GLY A 245 3.35 2.14 9.10
C GLY A 245 4.48 2.94 8.43
N GLY A 246 4.98 3.99 9.08
CA GLY A 246 6.08 4.81 8.59
C GLY A 246 7.34 4.00 8.30
N ASN A 247 7.70 3.08 9.19
CA ASN A 247 8.84 2.17 9.00
C ASN A 247 8.65 1.27 7.77
N ARG A 248 7.43 0.79 7.52
CA ARG A 248 7.10 0.01 6.33
C ARG A 248 7.26 0.83 5.06
N ALA A 249 6.70 2.05 5.02
CA ALA A 249 6.83 2.95 3.88
C ALA A 249 8.30 3.34 3.61
N SER A 250 9.08 3.53 4.68
CA SER A 250 10.51 3.82 4.58
C SER A 250 11.31 2.61 4.06
N ARG A 251 10.99 1.38 4.48
CA ARG A 251 11.61 0.16 3.95
C ARG A 251 11.33 -0.06 2.47
N GLN A 252 10.15 0.36 2.00
CA GLN A 252 9.81 0.31 0.58
C GLN A 252 10.78 1.13 -0.28
N ARG A 253 11.33 2.24 0.25
CA ARG A 253 12.40 3.00 -0.42
C ARG A 253 13.66 2.18 -0.69
N TYR A 254 14.04 1.29 0.23
CA TYR A 254 15.24 0.47 0.07
C TYR A 254 15.05 -0.62 -0.99
N TYR A 255 13.86 -1.20 -1.07
CA TYR A 255 13.52 -2.13 -2.14
C TYR A 255 13.41 -1.43 -3.49
N ASP A 256 12.79 -0.25 -3.56
CA ASP A 256 12.68 0.51 -4.81
C ASP A 256 14.02 1.08 -5.28
N ALA A 257 14.92 1.50 -4.37
CA ALA A 257 16.29 1.88 -4.72
C ALA A 257 17.12 0.66 -5.19
N GLY A 258 16.86 -0.52 -4.63
CA GLY A 258 17.41 -1.79 -5.12
C GLY A 258 16.87 -2.19 -6.49
N ILE A 259 15.57 -2.01 -6.73
CA ILE A 259 14.94 -2.22 -8.04
C ILE A 259 15.43 -1.19 -9.05
N ASP A 260 15.66 0.07 -8.67
CA ASP A 260 16.34 1.02 -9.55
C ASP A 260 17.74 0.50 -9.88
N ILE A 261 18.52 -0.07 -8.95
CA ILE A 261 19.84 -0.65 -9.29
C ILE A 261 19.70 -1.92 -10.16
N ASP A 262 18.70 -2.75 -9.89
CA ASP A 262 18.42 -3.98 -10.64
C ASP A 262 17.84 -3.67 -12.02
N HIS A 263 17.06 -2.61 -12.24
CA HIS A 263 16.58 -2.21 -13.57
C HIS A 263 17.74 -1.83 -14.48
N TRP A 264 18.82 -1.27 -13.91
CA TRP A 264 20.06 -0.99 -14.63
C TRP A 264 20.87 -2.25 -14.92
N GLN A 265 20.61 -3.37 -14.23
CA GLN A 265 21.23 -4.67 -14.46
C GLN A 265 20.33 -5.64 -15.25
N SER A 266 19.00 -5.50 -15.17
CA SER A 266 18.01 -6.42 -15.73
C SER A 266 17.52 -6.03 -17.11
N ASP A 267 17.73 -4.78 -17.53
CA ASP A 267 17.54 -4.40 -18.93
C ASP A 267 18.51 -5.14 -19.88
N ASP A 268 19.61 -5.69 -19.34
CA ASP A 268 20.54 -6.58 -20.07
C ASP A 268 20.07 -8.06 -20.07
N ASP A 269 19.25 -8.49 -19.10
CA ASP A 269 18.89 -9.91 -18.88
C ASP A 269 17.42 -10.27 -19.21
N GLN A 270 16.50 -9.30 -19.35
CA GLN A 270 15.07 -9.58 -19.63
C GLN A 270 14.75 -9.96 -21.09
N TRP A 271 15.75 -10.01 -21.97
CA TRP A 271 15.58 -10.43 -23.37
C TRP A 271 15.46 -11.95 -23.59
N LEU A 272 15.58 -12.79 -22.55
CA LEU A 272 15.70 -14.25 -22.70
C LEU A 272 14.55 -15.11 -22.14
N GLY A 273 13.37 -14.59 -21.79
CA GLY A 273 12.37 -15.51 -21.22
C GLY A 273 10.94 -15.02 -20.97
N ALA A 274 10.26 -14.44 -21.96
CA ALA A 274 8.82 -14.22 -21.86
C ALA A 274 8.09 -14.78 -23.08
N GLU A 275 7.76 -16.06 -23.00
CA GLU A 275 6.94 -16.81 -23.94
C GLU A 275 5.51 -16.97 -23.34
N TRP A 276 4.47 -16.56 -24.10
CA TRP A 276 3.01 -16.80 -23.94
C TRP A 276 2.27 -16.03 -22.82
N LEU A 277 1.06 -15.43 -22.97
CA LEU A 277 -0.16 -15.79 -23.71
C LEU A 277 -1.02 -14.55 -24.05
N ASP A 278 -1.80 -14.74 -25.13
CA ASP A 278 -2.68 -13.86 -25.90
C ASP A 278 -4.01 -13.47 -25.23
N ASP A 279 -4.48 -12.22 -25.45
CA ASP A 279 -5.90 -11.87 -25.57
C ASP A 279 -6.05 -10.58 -26.39
N ASP A 280 -6.78 -10.71 -27.50
CA ASP A 280 -6.66 -9.90 -28.70
C ASP A 280 -7.94 -9.09 -28.91
N ARG A 281 -7.86 -7.76 -28.71
CA ARG A 281 -8.78 -6.74 -29.30
C ARG A 281 -8.51 -5.28 -28.91
N THR A 282 -7.62 -4.99 -27.96
CA THR A 282 -7.19 -3.61 -27.62
C THR A 282 -5.74 -3.29 -28.04
N ALA A 283 -5.03 -4.24 -28.63
CA ALA A 283 -3.60 -4.15 -28.93
C ALA A 283 -3.24 -3.09 -29.99
N VAL A 284 -4.05 -2.95 -31.05
CA VAL A 284 -3.65 -2.22 -32.26
C VAL A 284 -3.48 -0.70 -32.03
N LEU A 285 -4.23 -0.09 -31.09
CA LEU A 285 -4.11 1.36 -30.82
C LEU A 285 -3.01 1.69 -29.80
N VAL A 286 -2.66 0.72 -28.95
CA VAL A 286 -1.66 0.87 -27.88
C VAL A 286 -0.25 0.61 -28.43
N GLU A 287 -0.12 -0.32 -29.38
CA GLU A 287 1.14 -0.70 -30.04
C GLU A 287 1.80 0.50 -30.74
N HIS A 288 1.04 1.30 -31.50
CA HIS A 288 1.57 2.48 -32.20
C HIS A 288 2.04 3.61 -31.27
N LEU A 289 1.49 3.70 -30.05
CA LEU A 289 1.93 4.67 -29.04
C LEU A 289 3.16 4.16 -28.27
N GLN A 290 3.25 2.84 -28.04
CA GLN A 290 4.42 2.20 -27.44
C GLN A 290 5.63 2.26 -28.37
N GLU A 291 5.45 1.99 -29.66
CA GLU A 291 6.53 2.04 -30.66
C GLU A 291 7.16 3.44 -30.74
N LYS A 292 6.33 4.50 -30.76
CA LYS A 292 6.82 5.89 -30.73
C LYS A 292 7.55 6.25 -29.43
N GLN A 293 7.13 5.69 -28.30
CA GLN A 293 7.82 5.91 -27.03
C GLN A 293 9.14 5.14 -26.96
N GLN A 294 9.19 3.92 -27.49
CA GLN A 294 10.40 3.10 -27.60
C GLN A 294 11.43 3.78 -28.50
N ASP A 295 11.04 4.26 -29.69
CA ASP A 295 11.92 5.00 -30.58
C ASP A 295 12.52 6.26 -29.92
N ALA A 296 11.72 6.98 -29.13
CA ALA A 296 12.17 8.17 -28.42
C ALA A 296 13.17 7.84 -27.31
N LEU A 297 12.99 6.70 -26.62
CA LEU A 297 13.90 6.22 -25.58
C LEU A 297 15.20 5.69 -26.19
N ASP A 298 15.11 4.93 -27.28
CA ASP A 298 16.27 4.41 -28.02
C ASP A 298 17.15 5.53 -28.57
N ARG A 299 16.54 6.60 -29.10
CA ARG A 299 17.27 7.80 -29.51
C ARG A 299 18.03 8.43 -28.35
N LYS A 300 17.38 8.63 -27.21
CA LYS A 300 18.03 9.18 -26.01
C LYS A 300 19.12 8.29 -25.46
N ARG A 301 18.96 6.96 -25.56
CA ARG A 301 19.98 5.98 -25.17
C ARG A 301 21.21 6.10 -26.07
N ARG A 302 21.01 6.08 -27.40
CA ARG A 302 22.11 6.25 -28.37
C ARG A 302 22.86 7.56 -28.16
N GLU A 303 22.14 8.68 -28.00
CA GLU A 303 22.76 9.98 -27.71
C GLU A 303 23.60 9.99 -26.42
N ARG A 304 23.21 9.23 -25.39
CA ARG A 304 23.99 9.11 -24.15
C ARG A 304 25.20 8.20 -24.31
N GLU A 305 25.04 7.08 -25.02
CA GLU A 305 26.15 6.18 -25.34
C GLU A 305 27.20 6.91 -26.19
N ASP A 306 26.78 7.67 -27.20
CA ASP A 306 27.68 8.47 -28.04
C ASP A 306 28.44 9.53 -27.23
N ARG A 307 27.80 10.18 -26.26
CA ARG A 307 28.47 11.14 -25.35
C ARG A 307 29.46 10.47 -24.40
N GLU A 308 29.13 9.29 -23.90
CA GLU A 308 30.05 8.53 -23.04
C GLU A 308 31.24 8.01 -23.83
N ASP A 309 31.03 7.50 -25.04
CA ASP A 309 32.10 7.00 -25.90
C ASP A 309 33.01 8.15 -26.37
N ALA A 310 32.45 9.31 -26.74
CA ALA A 310 33.25 10.51 -27.01
C ALA A 310 34.10 10.95 -25.81
N ARG A 311 33.57 10.81 -24.58
CA ARG A 311 34.32 11.10 -23.35
C ARG A 311 35.43 10.07 -23.11
N VAL A 312 35.19 8.80 -23.44
CA VAL A 312 36.22 7.75 -23.37
C VAL A 312 37.34 8.04 -24.37
N ASP A 313 37.00 8.44 -25.60
CA ASP A 313 37.98 8.78 -26.64
C ASP A 313 38.86 9.97 -26.24
N ASP A 314 38.28 11.02 -25.65
CA ASP A 314 39.03 12.17 -25.12
C ASP A 314 40.00 11.76 -24.01
N ILE A 315 39.56 10.87 -23.11
CA ILE A 315 40.41 10.33 -22.04
C ILE A 315 41.52 9.44 -22.64
N LEU A 316 41.25 8.66 -23.68
CA LEU A 316 42.25 7.82 -24.37
C LEU A 316 43.27 8.68 -25.11
N ALA A 317 42.84 9.77 -25.74
CA ALA A 317 43.74 10.74 -26.38
C ALA A 317 44.68 11.37 -25.35
N ARG A 318 44.14 11.83 -24.21
CA ARG A 318 44.95 12.33 -23.09
C ARG A 318 45.86 11.25 -22.49
N MET A 319 45.39 10.01 -22.37
CA MET A 319 46.22 8.90 -21.89
C MET A 319 47.44 8.68 -22.79
N ASN A 320 47.29 8.87 -24.10
CA ASN A 320 48.38 8.74 -25.06
C ASN A 320 49.43 9.86 -24.91
N GLU A 321 49.01 11.07 -24.54
CA GLU A 321 49.92 12.22 -24.35
C GLU A 321 50.64 12.21 -23.00
N VAL A 322 49.93 11.92 -21.91
CA VAL A 322 50.42 12.13 -20.53
C VAL A 322 50.75 10.83 -19.79
N GLY A 323 50.33 9.68 -20.33
CA GLY A 323 50.50 8.36 -19.72
C GLY A 323 49.45 8.04 -18.65
N PHE A 324 49.22 6.74 -18.43
CA PHE A 324 48.16 6.23 -17.54
C PHE A 324 48.29 6.68 -16.08
N ASP A 325 49.53 6.90 -15.62
CA ASP A 325 49.84 7.27 -14.24
C ASP A 325 49.48 8.73 -13.89
N GLN A 326 49.23 9.56 -14.89
CA GLN A 326 48.86 10.98 -14.74
C GLN A 326 47.36 11.26 -14.91
N LEU A 327 46.54 10.23 -15.16
CA LEU A 327 45.08 10.35 -15.20
C LEU A 327 44.51 10.53 -13.78
N SER A 328 43.45 11.32 -13.66
CA SER A 328 42.68 11.43 -12.41
C SER A 328 41.97 10.12 -12.07
N ASP A 329 41.65 9.92 -10.79
CA ASP A 329 40.96 8.70 -10.35
C ASP A 329 39.56 8.56 -10.97
N GLU A 330 38.90 9.68 -11.29
CA GLU A 330 37.63 9.68 -12.02
C GLU A 330 37.78 9.17 -13.45
N GLU A 331 38.79 9.62 -14.19
CA GLU A 331 39.08 9.19 -15.57
C GLU A 331 39.43 7.70 -15.62
N ARG A 332 40.23 7.23 -14.66
CA ARG A 332 40.54 5.79 -14.52
C ARG A 332 39.31 4.95 -14.23
N ALA A 333 38.39 5.45 -13.40
CA ALA A 333 37.13 4.76 -13.11
C ALA A 333 36.22 4.69 -14.36
N VAL A 334 36.21 5.74 -15.18
CA VAL A 334 35.49 5.75 -16.47
C VAL A 334 36.08 4.71 -17.44
N LEU A 335 37.40 4.67 -17.62
CA LEU A 335 38.06 3.68 -18.50
C LEU A 335 37.84 2.24 -18.02
N LYS A 336 37.91 1.97 -16.71
CA LYS A 336 37.65 0.63 -16.15
C LYS A 336 36.21 0.17 -16.40
N ARG A 337 35.23 1.07 -16.27
CA ARG A 337 33.82 0.79 -16.58
C ARG A 337 33.63 0.52 -18.07
N ALA A 338 34.18 1.35 -18.94
CA ALA A 338 34.14 1.15 -20.39
C ALA A 338 34.78 -0.20 -20.80
N SER A 339 35.95 -0.54 -20.25
CA SER A 339 36.64 -1.81 -20.53
C SER A 339 35.85 -3.05 -20.10
N ARG A 340 35.13 -2.99 -18.97
CA ARG A 340 34.24 -4.09 -18.53
C ARG A 340 33.08 -4.27 -19.49
N ARG A 341 32.44 -3.17 -19.89
CA ARG A 341 31.32 -3.14 -20.84
C ARG A 341 31.71 -3.69 -22.21
N TYR A 342 32.86 -3.29 -22.76
CA TYR A 342 33.35 -3.83 -24.03
C TYR A 342 33.65 -5.33 -23.96
N ARG A 343 34.22 -5.82 -22.86
CA ARG A 343 34.44 -7.26 -22.64
C ARG A 343 33.15 -8.05 -22.57
N GLN A 344 32.13 -7.54 -21.88
CA GLN A 344 30.81 -8.18 -21.81
C GLN A 344 30.15 -8.25 -23.21
N ARG A 345 30.20 -7.16 -24.00
CA ARG A 345 29.69 -7.17 -25.39
C ARG A 345 30.41 -8.19 -26.27
N GLN A 346 31.72 -8.34 -26.09
CA GLN A 346 32.53 -9.31 -26.85
C GLN A 346 32.23 -10.76 -26.44
N GLN A 347 31.96 -11.01 -25.15
CA GLN A 347 31.51 -12.30 -24.62
C GLN A 347 30.12 -12.69 -25.12
N HIS A 348 29.16 -11.74 -25.13
CA HIS A 348 27.83 -11.99 -25.70
C HIS A 348 27.87 -12.28 -27.21
N ARG A 349 28.77 -11.66 -27.96
CA ARG A 349 28.95 -11.94 -29.40
C ARG A 349 29.65 -13.28 -29.69
N SER A 350 30.40 -13.83 -28.74
CA SER A 350 31.17 -15.08 -28.93
C SER A 350 30.51 -16.32 -28.32
N GLY A 351 29.54 -16.16 -27.41
CA GLY A 351 28.74 -17.26 -26.86
C GLY A 351 27.43 -17.56 -27.59
N GLY A 352 27.14 -16.86 -28.69
CA GLY A 352 25.94 -17.00 -29.51
C GLY A 352 26.15 -17.65 -30.89
N ALA A 353 27.32 -18.23 -31.13
CA ALA A 353 27.66 -19.05 -32.30
C ALA A 353 28.02 -20.45 -31.82
#